data_AF-A0AAD9BTE0-F1
#
_entry.id   AF-A0AAD9BTE0-F1
#
_cell.length_a   1.000
_cell.length_b   1.000
_cell.length_c   1.000
_cell.angle_alpha   90.00
_cell.angle_beta   90.00
_cell.angle_gamma   90.00
#
_symmetry.space_group_name_H-M   'P 1'
#
loop_
_entity.id
_entity.type
_entity.pdbx_description
1 polymer ?
#
loop_
_entity_poly.entity_id
_entity_poly.type
_entity_poly.pdbx_seq_one_letter_code
_entity_poly.pdbx_strand_id
1 'polypeptide(L)'
;MNKEQYMVIQMAHLHTAELIKVGYENAGTVEFLVDRQGKHYFIEVNSRLQVEHTVTEEITDFKATCGRWRQWEMKGGERYRVDLVHAQLHVCEGRSLPELSLKQDKIRVNGCAIQCRVTTEDPSRGFQPDTGRIEVGVTLE
;
A
#
# COMPACT_ATOMS: atom_id res chain seq x y z
N MET A 1 -19.90 -17.64 8.48
CA MET A 1 -18.55 -17.38 7.95
C MET A 1 -18.59 -15.98 7.35
N ASN A 2 -18.15 -14.97 8.12
CA ASN A 2 -18.32 -13.56 7.77
C ASN A 2 -17.33 -13.17 6.67
N LYS A 3 -17.86 -12.84 5.49
CA LYS A 3 -17.12 -12.53 4.25
C LYS A 3 -16.93 -11.03 4.07
N GLU A 4 -16.13 -10.37 4.89
CA GLU A 4 -15.97 -8.91 4.74
C GLU A 4 -14.54 -8.42 4.81
N GLN A 5 -13.60 -8.86 3.94
CA GLN A 5 -12.22 -8.34 3.99
C GLN A 5 -11.49 -8.23 2.68
N TYR A 6 -11.29 -6.98 2.24
CA TYR A 6 -10.61 -6.64 1.01
C TYR A 6 -9.70 -5.45 1.28
N MET A 7 -8.39 -5.61 1.08
CA MET A 7 -7.41 -4.52 1.15
C MET A 7 -6.97 -4.15 -0.27
N VAL A 8 -7.59 -3.11 -0.81
CA VAL A 8 -7.25 -2.52 -2.11
C VAL A 8 -6.76 -1.11 -1.82
N ILE A 9 -5.46 -0.88 -1.92
CA ILE A 9 -4.89 0.44 -1.71
C ILE A 9 -4.02 0.84 -2.89
N GLN A 10 -4.70 1.14 -3.99
CA GLN A 10 -4.36 2.26 -4.87
C GLN A 10 -5.57 2.57 -5.78
N MET A 11 -6.05 3.80 -5.67
CA MET A 11 -6.98 4.52 -6.55
C MET A 11 -8.38 3.95 -6.86
N ALA A 12 -9.36 4.84 -6.70
CA ALA A 12 -10.78 4.76 -7.04
C ALA A 12 -11.66 3.89 -6.13
N HIS A 13 -12.25 4.58 -5.14
CA HIS A 13 -13.47 4.21 -4.38
C HIS A 13 -14.62 3.66 -5.27
N LEU A 14 -14.56 3.88 -6.59
CA LEU A 14 -15.57 3.48 -7.54
C LEU A 14 -15.49 2.00 -7.96
N HIS A 15 -14.35 1.30 -7.80
CA HIS A 15 -14.15 -0.03 -8.42
C HIS A 15 -13.74 -1.13 -7.44
N THR A 16 -13.58 -0.82 -6.14
CA THR A 16 -13.44 -1.80 -5.05
C THR A 16 -14.62 -2.78 -4.99
N ALA A 17 -15.80 -2.38 -5.45
CA ALA A 17 -17.01 -3.20 -5.46
C ALA A 17 -16.86 -4.49 -6.29
N GLU A 18 -16.09 -4.48 -7.38
CA GLU A 18 -15.89 -5.68 -8.21
C GLU A 18 -14.95 -6.69 -7.54
N LEU A 19 -13.89 -6.21 -6.85
CA LEU A 19 -12.99 -7.09 -6.09
C LEU A 19 -13.71 -7.77 -4.91
N ILE A 20 -14.65 -7.05 -4.28
CA ILE A 20 -15.53 -7.61 -3.24
C ILE A 20 -16.38 -8.75 -3.81
N LYS A 21 -16.97 -8.57 -5.00
CA LYS A 21 -17.82 -9.60 -5.63
C LYS A 21 -17.08 -10.89 -5.95
N VAL A 22 -15.82 -10.81 -6.35
CA VAL A 22 -15.01 -11.98 -6.73
C VAL A 22 -14.32 -12.65 -5.54
N GLY A 23 -14.45 -12.11 -4.32
CA GLY A 23 -13.81 -12.74 -3.17
C GLY A 23 -12.29 -12.58 -3.15
N TYR A 24 -11.74 -11.49 -3.71
CA TYR A 24 -10.32 -11.16 -3.60
C TYR A 24 -9.84 -11.12 -2.14
N GLU A 25 -8.70 -11.71 -1.82
CA GLU A 25 -8.15 -11.67 -0.46
C GLU A 25 -6.73 -11.11 -0.48
N ASN A 26 -6.28 -10.59 0.66
CA ASN A 26 -4.96 -9.99 0.84
C ASN A 26 -4.77 -8.65 0.08
N ALA A 27 -3.53 -8.18 -0.06
CA ALA A 27 -3.20 -6.94 -0.73
C ALA A 27 -3.18 -7.11 -2.26
N GLY A 28 -3.63 -6.09 -2.98
CA GLY A 28 -3.48 -5.99 -4.42
C GLY A 28 -3.75 -4.57 -4.91
N THR A 29 -3.33 -4.32 -6.15
CA THR A 29 -3.53 -3.03 -6.83
C THR A 29 -4.37 -3.21 -8.07
N VAL A 30 -5.28 -2.25 -8.32
CA VAL A 30 -6.05 -2.18 -9.56
C VAL A 30 -5.52 -1.01 -10.37
N GLU A 31 -5.11 -1.28 -11.61
CA GLU A 31 -4.51 -0.27 -12.48
C GLU A 31 -5.48 0.27 -13.51
N PHE A 32 -5.41 1.58 -13.74
CA PHE A 32 -6.26 2.30 -14.68
C PHE A 32 -5.43 3.27 -15.52
N LEU A 33 -5.79 3.39 -16.81
CA LEU A 33 -5.46 4.57 -17.59
C LEU A 33 -6.50 5.66 -17.32
N VAL A 34 -6.05 6.91 -17.29
CA VAL A 34 -6.92 8.09 -17.18
C VAL A 34 -6.71 8.97 -18.41
N ASP A 35 -7.77 9.25 -19.14
CA ASP A 35 -7.70 10.16 -20.28
C ASP A 35 -7.76 11.65 -19.86
N ARG A 36 -7.59 12.56 -20.81
CA ARG A 36 -7.63 14.01 -20.56
C ARG A 36 -8.99 14.52 -20.04
N GLN A 37 -10.05 13.74 -20.20
CA GLN A 37 -11.39 14.07 -19.71
C GLN A 37 -11.65 13.47 -18.31
N GLY A 38 -10.65 12.79 -17.72
CA GLY A 38 -10.76 12.15 -16.42
C GLY A 38 -11.50 10.81 -16.46
N LYS A 39 -11.70 10.22 -17.65
CA LYS A 39 -12.33 8.89 -17.75
C LYS A 39 -11.30 7.80 -17.47
N HIS A 40 -11.69 6.85 -16.63
CA HIS A 40 -10.88 5.72 -16.19
C HIS A 40 -11.11 4.49 -17.09
N TYR A 41 -10.03 3.79 -17.42
CA TYR A 41 -10.06 2.56 -18.20
C TYR A 41 -9.22 1.50 -17.47
N PHE A 42 -9.87 0.42 -17.04
CA PHE A 42 -9.20 -0.70 -16.37
C PHE A 42 -8.13 -1.33 -17.28
N ILE A 43 -6.98 -1.67 -16.69
CA ILE A 43 -5.90 -2.38 -17.38
C ILE A 43 -5.73 -3.78 -16.78
N GLU A 44 -5.39 -3.83 -15.49
CA GLU A 44 -5.03 -5.07 -14.81
C GLU A 44 -5.23 -5.00 -13.30
N VAL A 45 -5.14 -6.17 -12.67
CA VAL A 45 -5.05 -6.31 -11.21
C VAL A 45 -3.71 -6.96 -10.90
N ASN A 46 -2.87 -6.25 -10.15
CA ASN A 46 -1.65 -6.81 -9.56
C ASN A 46 -2.02 -7.49 -8.24
N SER A 47 -2.12 -8.82 -8.27
CA SER A 47 -2.56 -9.63 -7.12
C SER A 47 -1.46 -9.86 -6.06
N ARG A 48 -0.64 -8.83 -5.82
CA ARG A 48 0.52 -8.85 -4.92
C ARG A 48 0.85 -7.42 -4.50
N LEU A 49 1.66 -7.28 -3.45
CA LEU A 49 2.24 -6.00 -3.09
C LEU A 49 3.16 -5.48 -4.21
N GLN A 50 3.05 -4.19 -4.50
CA GLN A 50 3.92 -3.52 -5.46
C GLN A 50 5.07 -2.81 -4.75
N VAL A 51 6.13 -2.51 -5.50
CA VAL A 51 7.35 -1.88 -4.94
C VAL A 51 7.02 -0.51 -4.34
N GLU A 52 6.11 0.22 -4.95
CA GLU A 52 5.61 1.54 -4.58
C GLU A 52 4.58 1.55 -3.44
N HIS A 53 4.39 0.45 -2.71
CA HIS A 53 3.52 0.45 -1.52
C HIS A 53 3.97 1.46 -0.46
N THR A 54 5.27 1.75 -0.37
CA THR A 54 5.86 2.68 0.61
C THR A 54 5.24 4.07 0.55
N VAL A 55 4.94 4.62 -0.64
CA VAL A 55 4.33 5.95 -0.76
C VAL A 55 2.91 5.96 -0.20
N THR A 56 2.20 4.84 -0.32
CA THR A 56 0.86 4.68 0.23
C THR A 56 0.91 4.62 1.75
N GLU A 57 1.85 3.86 2.32
CA GLU A 57 2.04 3.77 3.77
C GLU A 57 2.44 5.12 4.39
N GLU A 58 3.29 5.89 3.70
CA GLU A 58 3.74 7.20 4.19
C GLU A 58 2.62 8.24 4.27
N ILE A 59 1.61 8.15 3.41
CA ILE A 59 0.50 9.11 3.38
C ILE A 59 -0.77 8.60 4.06
N THR A 60 -0.86 7.32 4.43
CA THR A 60 -2.08 6.76 5.00
C THR A 60 -1.94 6.50 6.49
N ASP A 61 -2.82 7.14 7.26
CA ASP A 61 -2.92 6.92 8.70
C ASP A 61 -4.29 6.36 9.08
N PHE A 62 -4.32 5.57 10.15
CA PHE A 62 -5.55 5.16 10.82
C PHE A 62 -5.51 5.52 12.31
N LYS A 63 -6.68 5.77 12.88
CA LYS A 63 -6.84 5.95 14.32
C LYS A 63 -7.18 4.60 14.94
N ALA A 64 -6.26 4.02 15.71
CA ALA A 64 -6.54 2.80 16.46
C ALA A 64 -7.67 3.06 17.46
N THR A 65 -8.74 2.27 17.40
CA THR A 65 -9.91 2.46 18.29
C THR A 65 -9.85 1.63 19.56
N CYS A 66 -9.01 0.57 19.63
CA CYS A 66 -8.72 -0.23 20.83
C CYS A 66 -7.87 -1.47 20.46
N GLY A 67 -6.84 -1.82 21.25
CA GLY A 67 -6.60 -3.22 21.66
C GLY A 67 -5.36 -4.00 21.18
N ARG A 68 -4.44 -4.26 22.12
CA ARG A 68 -3.69 -5.53 22.37
C ARG A 68 -2.41 -5.87 21.57
N TRP A 69 -2.17 -5.35 20.35
CA TRP A 69 -1.15 -5.96 19.47
C TRP A 69 0.20 -5.23 19.32
N ARG A 70 0.36 -4.04 19.92
CA ARG A 70 1.69 -3.50 20.23
C ARG A 70 1.82 -3.42 21.74
N GLN A 71 2.83 -4.11 22.27
CA GLN A 71 3.29 -3.97 23.65
C GLN A 71 3.79 -2.54 23.95
N TRP A 72 3.93 -1.70 22.92
CA TRP A 72 4.35 -0.31 22.99
C TRP A 72 3.13 0.61 23.17
N GLU A 73 2.93 1.00 24.43
CA GLU A 73 2.20 2.15 24.96
C GLU A 73 0.92 2.64 24.26
N MET A 74 -0.18 2.41 24.97
CA MET A 74 -1.42 3.18 24.94
C MET A 74 -1.15 4.65 25.35
N LYS A 75 -0.54 5.45 24.48
CA LYS A 75 -0.67 6.92 24.53
C LYS A 75 -1.86 7.29 23.65
N GLY A 76 -3.04 7.30 24.27
CA GLY A 76 -4.30 7.62 23.60
C GLY A 76 -4.22 8.96 22.85
N GLY A 77 -4.29 8.92 21.52
CA GLY A 77 -4.26 10.10 20.66
C GLY A 77 -3.44 9.94 19.39
N GLU A 78 -2.53 8.96 19.33
CA GLU A 78 -1.63 8.76 18.20
C GLU A 78 -2.36 8.19 16.96
N ARG A 79 -2.05 8.78 15.80
CA ARG A 79 -2.37 8.20 14.49
C ARG A 79 -1.25 7.25 14.11
N TYR A 80 -1.60 6.09 13.58
CA TYR A 80 -0.63 5.10 13.12
C TYR A 80 -0.67 5.04 11.61
N ARG A 81 0.50 4.99 10.96
CA ARG A 81 0.59 4.69 9.54
C ARG A 81 0.06 3.30 9.25
N VAL A 82 -0.61 3.13 8.11
CA VAL A 82 -0.97 1.81 7.60
C VAL A 82 0.31 1.11 7.20
N ASP A 83 0.51 -0.11 7.69
CA ASP A 83 1.62 -0.98 7.32
C ASP A 83 1.03 -2.17 6.57
N LEU A 84 1.17 -2.15 5.25
CA LEU A 84 0.58 -3.09 4.33
C LEU A 84 1.23 -4.46 4.47
N VAL A 85 2.55 -4.53 4.67
CA VAL A 85 3.26 -5.80 4.86
C VAL A 85 2.77 -6.52 6.12
N HIS A 86 2.67 -5.81 7.25
CA HIS A 86 2.10 -6.39 8.47
C HIS A 86 0.63 -6.77 8.30
N ALA A 87 -0.16 -5.94 7.62
CA ALA A 87 -1.56 -6.26 7.35
C ALA A 87 -1.70 -7.54 6.51
N GLN A 88 -0.85 -7.75 5.50
CA GLN A 88 -0.84 -8.99 4.71
C GLN A 88 -0.57 -10.23 5.56
N LEU A 89 0.42 -10.16 6.47
CA LEU A 89 0.75 -11.26 7.38
C LEU A 89 -0.45 -11.59 8.29
N HIS A 90 -1.06 -10.58 8.88
CA HIS A 90 -2.21 -10.78 9.76
C HIS A 90 -3.45 -11.30 9.03
N VAL A 91 -3.71 -10.84 7.80
CA VAL A 91 -4.78 -11.42 6.97
C VAL A 91 -4.52 -12.90 6.69
N CYS A 92 -3.26 -13.29 6.44
CA CYS A 92 -2.89 -14.71 6.31
C CYS A 92 -3.06 -15.52 7.60
N GLU A 93 -2.95 -14.89 8.77
CA GLU A 93 -3.29 -15.51 10.07
C GLU A 93 -4.81 -15.70 10.27
N GLY A 94 -5.62 -15.31 9.28
CA GLY A 94 -7.08 -15.32 9.36
C GLY A 94 -7.65 -14.14 10.14
N ARG A 95 -6.83 -13.13 10.45
CA ARG A 95 -7.30 -11.95 11.16
C ARG A 95 -8.08 -11.03 10.27
N SER A 96 -8.93 -10.30 10.97
CA SER A 96 -9.92 -9.48 10.37
C SER A 96 -9.42 -8.02 10.09
N LEU A 97 -9.63 -7.38 8.92
CA LEU A 97 -9.34 -5.94 8.71
C LEU A 97 -9.94 -5.03 9.81
N PRO A 98 -11.21 -5.21 10.23
CA PRO A 98 -11.72 -4.61 11.46
C PRO A 98 -10.94 -4.92 12.73
N GLU A 99 -10.44 -6.15 12.92
CA GLU A 99 -9.55 -6.51 14.05
C GLU A 99 -8.20 -5.79 13.97
N LEU A 100 -7.76 -5.43 12.77
CA LEU A 100 -6.57 -4.60 12.52
C LEU A 100 -6.85 -3.09 12.61
N SER A 101 -8.08 -2.67 12.93
CA SER A 101 -8.53 -1.27 12.89
C SER A 101 -8.42 -0.62 11.50
N LEU A 102 -8.31 -1.41 10.43
CA LEU A 102 -8.24 -0.96 9.04
C LEU A 102 -9.65 -0.92 8.44
N LYS A 103 -10.39 0.14 8.74
CA LYS A 103 -11.70 0.42 8.12
C LYS A 103 -11.62 1.67 7.24
N GLN A 104 -12.35 1.66 6.13
CA GLN A 104 -12.35 2.76 5.15
C GLN A 104 -12.68 4.13 5.76
N ASP A 105 -13.56 4.19 6.76
CA ASP A 105 -13.94 5.43 7.47
C ASP A 105 -12.90 5.91 8.49
N LYS A 106 -11.92 5.06 8.81
CA LYS A 106 -10.83 5.35 9.76
C LYS A 106 -9.51 5.68 9.07
N ILE A 107 -9.35 5.32 7.80
CA ILE A 107 -8.16 5.65 6.99
C ILE A 107 -8.25 7.12 6.55
N ARG A 108 -7.15 7.85 6.74
CA ARG A 108 -6.99 9.24 6.30
C ARG A 108 -5.74 9.36 5.45
N VAL A 109 -5.82 10.15 4.39
CA VAL A 109 -4.67 10.56 3.58
C VAL A 109 -4.10 11.86 4.15
N ASN A 110 -2.80 11.90 4.44
CA ASN A 110 -2.10 13.07 4.98
C ASN A 110 -0.86 13.37 4.11
N GLY A 111 -0.79 14.60 3.59
CA GLY A 111 0.35 15.06 2.80
C GLY A 111 0.52 14.32 1.46
N CYS A 112 1.77 14.28 1.01
CA CYS A 112 2.20 13.64 -0.23
C CYS A 112 3.51 12.90 0.04
N ALA A 113 3.73 11.77 -0.64
CA ALA A 113 5.01 11.04 -0.62
C ALA A 113 5.50 10.82 -2.05
N ILE A 114 6.82 10.76 -2.21
CA ILE A 114 7.50 10.53 -3.48
C ILE A 114 8.47 9.36 -3.28
N GLN A 115 8.44 8.41 -4.21
CA GLN A 115 9.43 7.34 -4.29
C GLN A 115 10.21 7.47 -5.61
N CYS A 116 11.53 7.36 -5.50
CA CYS A 116 12.43 7.26 -6.64
C CYS A 116 13.15 5.91 -6.60
N ARG A 117 13.40 5.30 -7.76
CA ARG A 117 14.26 4.13 -7.88
C ARG A 117 15.62 4.58 -8.39
N VAL A 118 16.66 4.29 -7.62
CA VAL A 118 18.05 4.45 -8.07
C VAL A 118 18.49 3.12 -8.66
N THR A 119 18.81 3.12 -9.95
CA THR A 119 19.21 1.93 -10.72
C THR A 119 20.64 2.10 -11.22
N THR A 120 21.25 1.02 -11.72
CA THR A 120 22.54 1.09 -12.42
C THR A 120 22.39 1.48 -13.89
N GLU A 121 21.20 1.88 -14.33
CA GLU A 121 20.94 2.23 -15.72
C GLU A 121 21.60 3.57 -16.08
N ASP A 122 22.37 3.59 -17.16
CA ASP A 122 23.08 4.79 -17.62
C ASP A 122 22.27 5.54 -18.70
N PRO A 123 21.76 6.76 -18.42
CA PRO A 123 20.98 7.54 -19.39
C PRO A 123 21.74 7.88 -20.67
N SER A 124 23.07 8.02 -20.60
CA SER A 124 23.92 8.33 -21.76
C SER A 124 24.11 7.14 -22.68
N ARG A 125 23.89 5.92 -22.17
CA ARG A 125 23.98 4.65 -22.91
C ARG A 125 22.60 4.03 -23.16
N GLY A 126 21.55 4.85 -23.19
CA GLY A 126 20.19 4.39 -23.47
C GLY A 126 19.60 3.53 -22.36
N PHE A 127 19.90 3.86 -21.09
CA PHE A 127 19.42 3.16 -19.89
C PHE A 127 19.84 1.70 -19.80
N GLN A 128 20.98 1.34 -20.40
CA GLN A 128 21.55 0.01 -20.20
C GLN A 128 22.02 -0.15 -18.76
N PRO A 129 21.73 -1.28 -18.09
CA PRO A 129 22.21 -1.54 -16.73
C PRO A 129 23.72 -1.74 -16.74
N ASP A 130 24.42 -0.94 -15.94
CA ASP A 130 25.85 -1.11 -15.72
C ASP A 130 26.13 -2.26 -14.74
N THR A 131 27.33 -2.83 -14.84
CA THR A 131 27.79 -3.98 -14.04
C THR A 131 29.15 -3.71 -13.41
N GLY A 132 29.39 -4.24 -12.22
CA GLY A 132 30.67 -4.05 -11.55
C GLY A 132 30.53 -4.18 -10.04
N ARG A 133 31.57 -3.77 -9.31
CA ARG A 133 31.57 -3.75 -7.85
C ARG A 133 31.27 -2.34 -7.36
N ILE A 134 30.34 -2.22 -6.43
CA ILE A 134 30.11 -0.96 -5.70
C ILE A 134 31.27 -0.76 -4.73
N GLU A 135 32.06 0.30 -4.91
CA GLU A 135 33.20 0.61 -4.04
C GLU A 135 32.80 1.49 -2.84
N VAL A 136 31.85 2.40 -3.04
CA VAL A 136 31.35 3.34 -2.02
C VAL A 136 29.84 3.43 -2.11
N GLY A 137 29.16 3.36 -0.96
CA GLY A 137 27.74 3.64 -0.83
C GLY A 137 27.51 4.52 0.40
N VAL A 138 26.84 5.66 0.21
CA VAL A 138 26.44 6.57 1.29
C VAL A 138 24.95 6.78 1.20
N THR A 139 24.26 6.62 2.31
CA THR A 139 22.83 6.92 2.47
C THR A 139 22.66 8.07 3.44
N LEU A 140 21.62 8.88 3.26
CA LEU A 140 21.24 9.90 4.22
C LEU A 140 20.45 9.23 5.37
N GLU A 141 20.75 9.60 6.61
CA GLU A 141 19.96 9.25 7.80
C GLU A 141 18.88 10.32 8.09
#